data_AF-A0A2N1HU03-F1
#
_entry.id   AF-A0A2N1HU03-F1
#
_cell.length_a   1.000
_cell.length_b   1.000
_cell.length_c   1.000
_cell.angle_alpha   90.00
_cell.angle_beta   90.00
_cell.angle_gamma   90.00
#
_symmetry.space_group_name_H-M   'P 1'
#
loop_
_entity.id
_entity.type
_entity.pdbx_description
1 polymer ?
#
loop_
_entity_poly.entity_id
_entity_poly.type
_entity_poly.pdbx_seq_one_letter_code
_entity_poly.pdbx_strand_id
1 'polypeptide(L)' 'MTEKGKLSLTVRIIIGVLAMPSLLLAFMLISEAIKGNFDGIDAFEIIYAVVGFFAIYIALTGKKFF' A
#
# COMPACT_ATOMS: atom_id res chain seq x y z
N MET A 1 -28.67 11.30 -4.89
CA MET A 1 -28.24 9.91 -4.64
C MET A 1 -27.15 9.96 -3.58
N THR A 2 -27.46 9.53 -2.37
CA THR A 2 -26.61 9.74 -1.18
C THR A 2 -25.58 8.61 -1.12
N GLU A 3 -24.33 8.88 -1.50
CA GLU A 3 -23.14 8.02 -1.33
C GLU A 3 -22.85 7.78 0.18
N LYS A 4 -23.77 7.15 0.91
CA LYS A 4 -23.71 7.07 2.38
C LYS A 4 -22.80 5.96 2.94
N GLY A 5 -22.01 5.29 2.09
CA GLY A 5 -21.22 4.12 2.52
C GLY A 5 -19.74 4.13 2.14
N LYS A 6 -19.31 4.87 1.12
CA LYS A 6 -17.94 4.81 0.59
C LYS A 6 -17.09 5.98 1.06
N LEU A 7 -15.77 5.78 1.12
CA LEU A 7 -14.81 6.83 1.43
C LEU A 7 -14.82 7.89 0.32
N SER A 8 -14.73 9.18 0.69
CA SER A 8 -14.70 10.28 -0.28
C SER A 8 -13.53 10.10 -1.26
N LEU A 9 -13.75 10.45 -2.54
CA LEU A 9 -12.74 10.35 -3.59
C LEU A 9 -11.43 11.04 -3.18
N THR A 10 -11.51 12.21 -2.54
CA THR A 10 -10.35 12.97 -2.06
C THR A 10 -9.51 12.15 -1.07
N VAL A 11 -10.16 11.48 -0.11
CA VAL A 11 -9.45 10.68 0.90
C VAL A 11 -8.82 9.44 0.26
N ARG A 12 -9.52 8.83 -0.70
CA ARG A 12 -8.99 7.68 -1.45
C ARG A 12 -7.74 8.05 -2.25
N ILE A 13 -7.74 9.21 -2.89
CA ILE A 13 -6.57 9.74 -3.61
C ILE A 13 -5.41 9.98 -2.65
N ILE A 14 -5.67 10.63 -1.49
CA ILE A 14 -4.63 10.87 -0.48
C ILE A 14 -4.02 9.55 0.01
N ILE A 15 -4.85 8.56 0.36
CA ILE A 15 -4.38 7.24 0.80
C ILE A 15 -3.55 6.57 -0.31
N GLY A 16 -4.00 6.64 -1.57
CA GLY A 16 -3.27 6.08 -2.70
C GLY A 16 -1.88 6.73 -2.91
N VAL A 17 -1.81 8.06 -2.79
CA VAL A 17 -0.53 8.79 -2.90
C VAL A 17 0.41 8.42 -1.76
N LEU A 18 -0.09 8.36 -0.52
CA LEU A 18 0.70 7.96 0.64
C LEU A 18 1.19 6.51 0.58
N ALA A 19 0.50 5.64 -0.17
CA ALA A 19 0.91 4.26 -0.37
C ALA A 19 2.04 4.10 -1.40
N MET A 20 2.31 5.10 -2.25
CA MET A 20 3.31 4.98 -3.32
C MET A 20 4.72 4.63 -2.84
N PRO A 21 5.29 5.25 -1.78
CA PRO A 21 6.60 4.87 -1.26
C PRO A 21 6.65 3.39 -0.84
N SER A 22 5.59 2.90 -0.19
CA SER A 22 5.50 1.49 0.20
C SER A 22 5.40 0.54 -0.99
N LEU A 23 4.74 0.92 -2.09
CA LEU A 23 4.70 0.13 -3.32
C LEU A 23 6.07 0.08 -4.01
N LEU A 24 6.78 1.20 -4.05
CA LEU A 24 8.14 1.26 -4.58
C LEU A 24 9.08 0.38 -3.76
N LEU A 25 8.93 0.40 -2.45
CA LEU A 25 9.66 -0.46 -1.54
C LEU A 25 9.32 -1.93 -1.78
N ALA A 26 8.04 -2.28 -1.95
CA ALA A 26 7.63 -3.63 -2.31
C ALA A 26 8.26 -4.11 -3.64
N PHE A 27 8.30 -3.24 -4.66
CA PHE A 27 8.96 -3.54 -5.92
C PHE A 27 10.46 -3.81 -5.74
N MET A 28 11.13 -2.99 -4.94
CA MET A 28 12.55 -3.17 -4.61
C MET A 28 12.79 -4.50 -3.89
N LEU A 29 11.96 -4.84 -2.89
CA LEU A 29 12.04 -6.12 -2.18
C LEU A 29 11.89 -7.32 -3.11
N ILE A 30 10.93 -7.27 -4.03
CA ILE A 30 10.74 -8.33 -5.03
C ILE A 30 11.97 -8.43 -5.95
N SER A 31 12.53 -7.30 -6.38
CA SER A 31 13.74 -7.30 -7.22
C SER A 31 14.92 -7.94 -6.50
N GLU A 32 15.11 -7.64 -5.22
CA GLU A 32 16.22 -8.16 -4.41
C GLU A 32 16.04 -9.65 -4.10
N ALA A 33 14.79 -10.08 -3.85
CA ALA A 33 14.44 -11.49 -3.68
C ALA A 33 14.70 -12.32 -4.95
N ILE A 34 14.40 -11.78 -6.14
CA ILE A 34 14.70 -12.45 -7.42
C ILE A 34 16.21 -12.59 -7.65
N LYS A 35 17.01 -11.63 -7.17
CA LYS A 35 18.47 -11.68 -7.22
C LYS A 35 19.08 -12.60 -6.14
N GLY A 36 18.25 -13.15 -5.25
CA GLY A 36 18.69 -14.01 -4.17
C GLY A 36 19.39 -13.28 -3.03
N ASN A 37 19.28 -11.95 -2.96
CA ASN A 37 19.87 -11.15 -1.90
C ASN A 37 18.80 -10.82 -0.85
N PHE A 38 18.92 -11.42 0.32
CA PHE A 38 17.99 -11.22 1.43
C PHE A 38 18.64 -10.53 2.63
N ASP A 39 19.97 -10.37 2.63
CA ASP A 39 20.73 -9.77 3.74
C ASP A 39 20.40 -8.29 3.96
N GLY A 40 19.81 -7.63 2.96
CA GLY A 40 19.37 -6.24 3.04
C GLY A 40 17.87 -6.04 3.32
N ILE A 41 17.11 -7.10 3.63
CA ILE A 41 15.66 -7.02 3.87
C ILE A 41 15.38 -7.29 5.35
N ASP A 42 15.04 -6.25 6.10
CA ASP A 42 14.55 -6.32 7.47
C ASP A 42 13.02 -6.49 7.51
N ALA A 43 12.53 -6.95 8.65
CA ALA A 43 11.11 -7.18 8.90
C ALA A 43 10.28 -5.89 8.72
N PHE A 44 10.85 -4.73 9.04
CA PHE A 44 10.17 -3.44 8.87
C PHE A 44 9.85 -3.14 7.41
N GLU A 45 10.77 -3.38 6.48
CA GLU A 45 10.51 -3.15 5.05
C GLU A 45 9.36 -4.03 4.54
N ILE A 46 9.32 -5.30 4.97
CA ILE A 46 8.22 -6.20 4.63
C ILE A 46 6.89 -5.66 5.17
N ILE A 47 6.85 -5.21 6.43
CA ILE A 47 5.64 -4.64 7.03
C ILE A 47 5.19 -3.39 6.26
N TYR A 48 6.12 -2.47 5.94
CA TYR A 48 5.81 -1.25 5.20
C TYR A 48 5.27 -1.55 3.80
N ALA A 49 5.83 -2.55 3.10
CA ALA A 49 5.33 -3.02 1.80
C ALA A 49 3.89 -3.54 1.92
N VAL A 50 3.61 -4.39 2.92
CA VAL A 50 2.28 -4.97 3.17
C VAL A 50 1.25 -3.88 3.50
N VAL A 51 1.62 -2.90 4.34
CA VAL A 51 0.76 -1.75 4.65
C VAL A 51 0.43 -0.95 3.39
N GLY A 52 1.38 -0.78 2.47
CA GLY A 52 1.16 -0.15 1.18
C GLY A 52 0.10 -0.86 0.33
N PHE A 53 0.17 -2.18 0.22
CA PHE A 53 -0.85 -2.97 -0.47
C PHE A 53 -2.24 -2.81 0.15
N PHE A 54 -2.31 -2.80 1.48
CA PHE A 54 -3.57 -2.60 2.19
C PHE A 54 -4.15 -1.19 1.96
N ALA A 55 -3.29 -0.17 1.97
CA ALA A 55 -3.69 1.20 1.67
C ALA A 55 -4.23 1.35 0.23
N ILE A 56 -3.59 0.71 -0.75
CA ILE A 56 -4.09 0.67 -2.14
C ILE A 56 -5.43 -0.04 -2.24
N TYR A 57 -5.61 -1.16 -1.54
CA TYR A 57 -6.89 -1.85 -1.49
C TYR A 57 -8.01 -0.93 -0.97
N ILE A 58 -7.75 -0.15 0.09
CA ILE A 58 -8.70 0.85 0.61
C ILE A 58 -8.95 1.97 -0.42
N ALA A 59 -7.90 2.50 -1.04
CA ALA A 59 -8.00 3.54 -2.06
C ALA A 59 -8.83 3.08 -3.28
N LEU A 60 -8.69 1.82 -3.72
CA LEU A 60 -9.40 1.28 -4.87
C LEU A 60 -10.85 0.87 -4.54
N THR A 61 -11.07 0.20 -3.41
CA THR A 61 -12.42 -0.27 -3.05
C THR A 61 -13.29 0.81 -2.41
N GLY A 62 -12.67 1.83 -1.79
CA GLY A 62 -13.37 2.85 -1.03
C GLY A 62 -14.06 2.31 0.22
N LYS A 63 -13.69 1.10 0.66
CA LYS A 63 -14.23 0.44 1.86
C LYS A 63 -13.68 1.12 3.10
N LYS A 64 -14.57 1.58 3.99
CA LYS A 64 -14.19 2.13 5.29
C LYS A 64 -13.96 0.97 6.25
N PHE A 65 -12.81 0.96 6.91
CA PHE A 65 -12.53 -0.03 7.97
C PHE A 65 -12.79 0.52 9.38
N PHE A 66 -13.12 1.80 9.50
CA PHE A 66 -13.65 2.47 10.69
C PHE A 66 -14.58 3.60 10.25
#